data_AF-A0A1Q2SPN2-F1
#
_entry.id   AF-A0A1Q2SPN2-F1
#
_cell.length_a   1.000
_cell.length_b   1.000
_cell.length_c   1.000
_cell.angle_alpha   90.00
_cell.angle_beta   90.00
_cell.angle_gamma   90.00
#
_symmetry.space_group_name_H-M   'P 1'
#
loop_
_entity.id
_entity.type
_entity.pdbx_description
1 polymer ?
#
loop_
_entity_poly.entity_id
_entity_poly.type
_entity_poly.pdbx_seq_one_letter_code
_entity_poly.pdbx_strand_id
1 'polypeptide(L)'
;MNSFGERLQDCFRFSLNGKAPPLNSDVIVALEIYARWLSKGAPRGVKLTGAGYPKQDFKPQRSPDYTRGKEVYVNHCASCHGPDGAGQQIAGRNVFPPLWGSQSFNWGAGMHQLDNAAAFIKANMPLNLSSVLSDQEAWDVAMYMNAHERPQDPRYTGNVTTTRAKYHNTPMSLYGTIVNGWLLGSRPAQ
;
A
#
# COMPACT_ATOMS: atom_id res chain seq x y z
N MET A 1 -19.71 -4.04 -9.59
CA MET A 1 -19.39 -3.11 -8.48
C MET A 1 -19.51 -3.93 -7.21
N ASN A 2 -18.43 -4.05 -6.44
CA ASN A 2 -18.44 -4.88 -5.22
C ASN A 2 -19.29 -4.19 -4.15
N SER A 3 -19.98 -4.97 -3.33
CA SER A 3 -20.55 -4.52 -2.05
C SER A 3 -19.45 -4.07 -1.08
N PHE A 4 -19.85 -3.37 0.00
CA PHE A 4 -18.88 -2.94 1.02
C PHE A 4 -18.25 -4.14 1.75
N GLY A 5 -19.03 -5.16 2.12
CA GLY A 5 -18.53 -6.42 2.67
C GLY A 5 -17.51 -7.12 1.76
N GLU A 6 -17.77 -7.22 0.46
CA GLU A 6 -16.79 -7.79 -0.49
C GLU A 6 -15.51 -6.94 -0.55
N ARG A 7 -15.64 -5.61 -0.49
CA ARG A 7 -14.47 -4.72 -0.44
C ARG A 7 -13.65 -4.91 0.84
N LEU A 8 -14.30 -5.17 1.98
CA LEU A 8 -13.63 -5.52 3.23
C LEU A 8 -12.89 -6.85 3.11
N GLN A 9 -13.52 -7.87 2.50
CA GLN A 9 -12.86 -9.15 2.24
C GLN A 9 -11.61 -8.99 1.38
N ASP A 10 -11.64 -8.12 0.36
CA ASP A 10 -10.45 -7.78 -0.43
C ASP A 10 -9.35 -7.16 0.44
N CYS A 11 -9.68 -6.29 1.41
CA CYS A 11 -8.70 -5.76 2.35
C CYS A 11 -8.04 -6.86 3.19
N PHE A 12 -8.80 -7.83 3.69
CA PHE A 12 -8.25 -8.99 4.41
C PHE A 12 -7.32 -9.82 3.51
N ARG A 13 -7.76 -10.11 2.28
CA ARG A 13 -7.01 -10.92 1.34
C ARG A 13 -5.70 -10.27 0.90
N PHE A 14 -5.70 -8.97 0.67
CA PHE A 14 -4.56 -8.27 0.09
C PHE A 14 -3.74 -7.50 1.10
N SER A 15 -4.37 -6.55 1.81
CA SER A 15 -3.65 -5.64 2.72
C SER A 15 -3.19 -6.34 3.99
N LEU A 16 -3.97 -7.30 4.49
CA LEU A 16 -3.62 -8.09 5.68
C LEU A 16 -2.96 -9.44 5.32
N ASN A 17 -2.75 -9.72 4.03
CA ASN A 17 -2.20 -10.99 3.55
C ASN A 17 -2.87 -12.24 4.18
N GLY A 18 -4.17 -12.16 4.44
CA GLY A 18 -4.90 -13.13 5.24
C GLY A 18 -6.01 -13.85 4.46
N LYS A 19 -6.79 -14.65 5.19
CA LYS A 19 -8.03 -15.22 4.71
C LYS A 19 -9.19 -14.32 5.11
N ALA A 20 -9.99 -13.92 4.12
CA ALA A 20 -11.18 -13.12 4.39
C ALA A 20 -12.20 -13.91 5.23
N PRO A 21 -12.79 -13.32 6.28
CA PRO A 21 -13.93 -13.89 6.98
C PRO A 21 -15.17 -13.99 6.05
N PRO A 22 -16.14 -14.89 6.31
CA PRO A 22 -17.41 -14.93 5.57
C PRO A 22 -18.15 -13.59 5.60
N LEU A 23 -18.89 -13.26 4.54
CA LEU A 23 -19.61 -11.98 4.41
C LEU A 23 -20.62 -11.73 5.54
N ASN A 24 -21.25 -12.79 6.04
CA ASN A 24 -22.24 -12.74 7.13
C ASN A 24 -21.62 -12.98 8.52
N SER A 25 -20.29 -12.98 8.65
CA SER A 25 -19.63 -13.16 9.94
C SER A 25 -19.75 -11.92 10.82
N ASP A 26 -19.73 -12.11 12.14
CA ASP A 26 -19.75 -11.02 13.12
C ASP A 26 -18.64 -9.99 12.88
N VAL A 27 -17.47 -10.43 12.39
CA VAL A 27 -16.34 -9.56 12.06
C VAL A 27 -16.68 -8.59 10.93
N ILE A 28 -17.22 -9.10 9.80
CA ILE A 28 -17.58 -8.24 8.67
C ILE A 28 -18.75 -7.35 9.07
N VAL A 29 -19.80 -7.90 9.69
CA VAL A 29 -20.98 -7.14 10.13
C VAL A 29 -20.58 -6.02 11.10
N ALA A 30 -19.69 -6.26 12.06
CA ALA A 30 -19.21 -5.23 12.98
C ALA A 30 -18.47 -4.10 12.26
N LEU A 31 -17.60 -4.41 11.29
CA LEU A 31 -16.89 -3.41 10.48
C LEU A 31 -17.86 -2.60 9.60
N GLU A 32 -18.88 -3.24 9.03
CA GLU A 32 -19.92 -2.57 8.26
C GLU A 32 -20.76 -1.62 9.13
N ILE A 33 -21.18 -2.07 10.32
CA ILE A 33 -21.93 -1.23 11.28
C ILE A 33 -21.08 -0.04 11.73
N TYR A 34 -19.80 -0.25 12.02
CA TYR A 34 -18.90 0.83 12.41
C TYR A 34 -18.73 1.87 11.29
N ALA A 35 -18.49 1.42 10.05
CA ALA A 35 -18.39 2.31 8.90
C ALA A 35 -19.70 3.08 8.64
N ARG A 36 -20.85 2.42 8.82
CA ARG A 36 -22.17 3.05 8.73
C ARG A 36 -22.36 4.11 9.82
N TRP A 37 -21.93 3.83 11.05
CA TRP A 37 -21.99 4.79 12.15
C TRP A 37 -21.12 6.03 11.86
N LEU A 38 -19.89 5.85 11.38
CA LEU A 38 -19.02 6.96 10.94
C LEU A 38 -19.63 7.79 9.81
N SER A 39 -20.45 7.17 8.96
CA SER A 39 -21.07 7.80 7.79
C SER A 39 -22.45 8.41 8.10
N LYS A 40 -22.85 8.51 9.38
CA LYS A 40 -24.15 9.07 9.77
C LYS A 40 -24.28 10.53 9.30
N GLY A 41 -25.32 10.81 8.51
CA GLY A 41 -25.60 12.15 7.96
C GLY A 41 -24.90 12.46 6.63
N ALA A 42 -24.02 11.57 6.14
CA ALA A 42 -23.40 11.75 4.83
C ALA A 42 -24.42 11.52 3.69
N PRO A 43 -24.36 12.30 2.59
CA PRO A 43 -25.19 12.06 1.41
C PRO A 43 -24.87 10.72 0.75
N ARG A 44 -25.91 10.02 0.27
CA ARG A 44 -25.75 8.77 -0.48
C ARG A 44 -25.37 9.06 -1.93
N GLY A 45 -24.51 8.21 -2.50
CA GLY A 45 -24.13 8.28 -3.91
C GLY A 45 -23.19 9.43 -4.28
N VAL A 46 -22.69 10.18 -3.29
CA VAL A 46 -21.77 11.30 -3.48
C VAL A 46 -20.38 10.93 -2.97
N LYS A 47 -19.35 11.25 -3.76
CA LYS A 47 -17.96 11.18 -3.29
C LYS A 47 -17.72 12.38 -2.36
N LEU A 48 -17.52 12.11 -1.08
CA LEU A 48 -17.27 13.15 -0.08
C LEU A 48 -15.91 13.82 -0.31
N THR A 49 -15.81 15.11 0.03
CA THR A 49 -14.52 15.81 0.12
C THR A 49 -13.61 15.09 1.11
N GLY A 50 -12.36 14.84 0.72
CA GLY A 50 -11.40 14.07 1.52
C GLY A 50 -11.48 12.55 1.36
N ALA A 51 -12.38 12.02 0.52
CA ALA A 51 -12.47 10.57 0.28
C ALA A 51 -11.27 10.05 -0.54
N GLY A 52 -10.53 9.08 0.02
CA GLY A 52 -9.35 8.47 -0.60
C GLY A 52 -8.09 9.32 -0.48
N TYR A 53 -7.06 9.01 -1.26
CA TYR A 53 -5.82 9.79 -1.27
C TYR A 53 -5.89 10.95 -2.27
N PRO A 54 -5.32 12.12 -1.97
CA PRO A 54 -5.33 13.27 -2.85
C PRO A 54 -4.38 13.05 -4.03
N LYS A 55 -4.95 12.73 -5.20
CA LYS A 55 -4.18 12.47 -6.44
C LYS A 55 -4.41 13.52 -7.53
N GLN A 56 -5.34 14.44 -7.33
CA GLN A 56 -5.65 15.47 -8.31
C GLN A 56 -4.43 16.37 -8.47
N ASP A 57 -3.97 16.51 -9.72
CA ASP A 57 -2.78 17.30 -10.09
C ASP A 57 -1.47 16.89 -9.38
N PHE A 58 -1.45 15.73 -8.72
CA PHE A 58 -0.29 15.21 -8.01
C PHE A 58 0.55 14.33 -8.94
N LYS A 59 1.63 14.90 -9.47
CA LYS A 59 2.55 14.23 -10.39
C LYS A 59 4.00 14.60 -10.07
N PRO A 60 4.95 13.66 -10.22
CA PRO A 60 6.36 13.99 -10.02
C PRO A 60 6.89 14.81 -11.20
N GLN A 61 7.87 15.68 -10.94
CA GLN A 61 8.52 16.48 -11.99
C GLN A 61 9.45 15.63 -12.86
N ARG A 62 9.99 14.55 -12.30
CA ARG A 62 10.88 13.58 -12.93
C ARG A 62 10.40 12.17 -12.60
N SER A 63 10.78 11.19 -13.42
CA SER A 63 10.48 9.79 -13.12
C SER A 63 10.94 9.41 -11.70
N PRO A 64 10.10 8.70 -10.92
CA PRO A 64 10.46 8.23 -9.59
C PRO A 64 11.75 7.40 -9.62
N ASP A 65 12.62 7.62 -8.65
CA ASP A 65 13.95 7.00 -8.61
C ASP A 65 14.23 6.25 -7.32
N TYR A 66 14.82 5.06 -7.45
CA TYR A 66 15.13 4.19 -6.32
C TYR A 66 16.18 4.79 -5.38
N THR A 67 17.24 5.41 -5.90
CA THR A 67 18.35 5.94 -5.10
C THR A 67 17.92 7.19 -4.34
N ARG A 68 17.25 8.14 -5.01
CA ARG A 68 16.67 9.31 -4.32
C ARG A 68 15.63 8.88 -3.27
N GLY A 69 14.81 7.88 -3.60
CA GLY A 69 13.83 7.35 -2.67
C GLY A 69 14.44 6.74 -1.42
N LYS A 70 15.59 6.06 -1.57
CA LYS A 70 16.36 5.53 -0.45
C LYS A 70 16.87 6.64 0.47
N GLU A 71 17.37 7.74 -0.09
CA GLU A 71 17.83 8.90 0.69
C GLU A 71 16.68 9.50 1.52
N VAL A 72 15.53 9.71 0.88
CA VAL A 72 14.32 10.18 1.58
C VAL A 72 13.92 9.20 2.70
N TYR A 73 13.94 7.90 2.42
CA TYR A 73 13.60 6.87 3.41
C TYR A 73 14.50 6.91 4.64
N VAL A 74 15.82 6.95 4.43
CA VAL A 74 16.81 7.00 5.51
C VAL A 74 16.61 8.24 6.37
N ASN A 75 16.35 9.39 5.76
CA ASN A 75 16.25 10.67 6.46
C ASN A 75 14.91 10.88 7.18
N HIS A 76 13.83 10.30 6.68
CA HIS A 76 12.47 10.64 7.14
C HIS A 76 11.62 9.47 7.63
N CYS A 77 12.01 8.22 7.36
CA CYS A 77 11.14 7.05 7.58
C CYS A 77 11.79 5.97 8.45
N ALA A 78 13.10 5.74 8.29
CA ALA A 78 13.81 4.60 8.88
C ALA A 78 13.82 4.61 10.42
N SER A 79 13.73 5.78 11.06
CA SER A 79 13.69 5.91 12.52
C SER A 79 12.45 5.24 13.15
N CYS A 80 11.34 5.17 12.41
CA CYS A 80 10.10 4.53 12.87
C CYS A 80 9.90 3.16 12.19
N HIS A 81 10.12 3.08 10.88
CA HIS A 81 9.84 1.86 10.10
C HIS A 81 11.03 0.88 10.04
N GLY A 82 12.15 1.19 10.68
CA GLY A 82 13.38 0.39 10.65
C GLY A 82 14.24 0.66 9.42
N PRO A 83 15.56 0.39 9.47
CA PRO A 83 16.44 0.57 8.31
C PRO A 83 16.14 -0.40 7.16
N ASP A 84 15.46 -1.51 7.46
CA ASP A 84 15.06 -2.58 6.55
C ASP A 84 13.55 -2.64 6.34
N GLY A 85 12.78 -1.64 6.77
CA GLY A 85 11.34 -1.58 6.58
C GLY A 85 10.52 -2.60 7.35
N ALA A 86 11.12 -3.32 8.32
CA ALA A 86 10.44 -4.33 9.12
C ALA A 86 9.42 -3.76 10.12
N GLY A 87 9.40 -2.44 10.32
CA GLY A 87 8.56 -1.79 11.31
C GLY A 87 9.05 -2.05 12.74
N GLN A 88 8.16 -1.81 13.71
CA GLN A 88 8.43 -2.05 15.12
C GLN A 88 7.20 -2.66 15.79
N GLN A 89 7.44 -3.67 16.62
CA GLN A 89 6.43 -4.31 17.45
C GLN A 89 6.67 -4.09 18.94
N ILE A 90 5.59 -3.87 19.69
CA ILE A 90 5.59 -3.85 21.16
C ILE A 90 4.47 -4.79 21.62
N ALA A 91 4.82 -5.76 22.47
CA ALA A 91 3.89 -6.77 22.98
C ALA A 91 3.07 -7.49 21.88
N GLY A 92 3.72 -7.83 20.76
CA GLY A 92 3.09 -8.51 19.62
C GLY A 92 2.17 -7.64 18.77
N ARG A 93 2.15 -6.32 18.98
CA ARG A 93 1.38 -5.36 18.17
C ARG A 93 2.32 -4.45 17.40
N ASN A 94 2.04 -4.26 16.11
CA ASN A 94 2.75 -3.28 15.28
C ASN A 94 2.45 -1.87 15.83
N VAL A 95 3.49 -1.18 16.31
CA VAL A 95 3.41 0.25 16.66
C VAL A 95 3.85 1.11 15.47
N PHE A 96 4.81 0.61 14.68
CA PHE A 96 5.10 1.09 13.34
C PHE A 96 4.99 -0.09 12.37
N PRO A 97 4.15 0.03 11.31
CA PRO A 97 3.91 -1.11 10.44
C PRO A 97 5.15 -1.44 9.60
N PRO A 98 5.37 -2.73 9.28
CA PRO A 98 6.28 -3.12 8.22
C PRO A 98 5.80 -2.55 6.87
N LEU A 99 6.74 -2.07 6.06
CA LEU A 99 6.44 -1.46 4.76
C LEU A 99 6.68 -2.42 3.59
N TRP A 100 7.56 -3.40 3.79
CA TRP A 100 7.83 -4.52 2.89
C TRP A 100 8.29 -5.73 3.71
N GLY A 101 8.74 -6.80 3.03
CA GLY A 101 9.10 -8.05 3.69
C GLY A 101 7.88 -8.89 4.08
N SER A 102 8.13 -10.05 4.69
CA SER A 102 7.12 -11.10 4.90
C SER A 102 5.91 -10.70 5.76
N GLN A 103 6.04 -9.68 6.60
CA GLN A 103 4.99 -9.20 7.52
C GLN A 103 4.18 -8.01 6.97
N SER A 104 4.48 -7.54 5.76
CA SER A 104 3.80 -6.40 5.14
C SER A 104 2.59 -6.83 4.29
N PHE A 105 1.84 -5.84 3.77
CA PHE A 105 0.85 -6.05 2.72
C PHE A 105 1.44 -6.76 1.48
N ASN A 106 0.64 -7.57 0.79
CA ASN A 106 1.08 -8.38 -0.34
C ASN A 106 1.01 -7.65 -1.69
N TRP A 107 1.55 -8.29 -2.73
CA TRP A 107 1.60 -7.75 -4.10
C TRP A 107 0.23 -7.48 -4.74
N GLY A 108 -0.88 -7.95 -4.17
CA GLY A 108 -2.23 -7.61 -4.64
C GLY A 108 -2.85 -6.38 -3.97
N ALA A 109 -2.22 -5.83 -2.93
CA ALA A 109 -2.78 -4.74 -2.13
C ALA A 109 -2.57 -3.38 -2.79
N GLY A 110 -3.59 -2.53 -2.83
CA GLY A 110 -3.51 -1.22 -3.50
C GLY A 110 -2.35 -0.32 -3.07
N MET A 111 -1.81 -0.46 -1.86
CA MET A 111 -0.65 0.30 -1.38
C MET A 111 0.65 -0.01 -2.14
N HIS A 112 0.72 -1.12 -2.87
CA HIS A 112 1.88 -1.45 -3.71
C HIS A 112 1.93 -0.63 -5.02
N GLN A 113 0.83 0.07 -5.36
CA GLN A 113 0.77 0.95 -6.53
C GLN A 113 1.43 2.28 -6.18
N LEU A 114 2.32 2.76 -7.04
CA LEU A 114 3.15 3.95 -6.80
C LEU A 114 2.31 5.21 -6.53
N ASP A 115 1.24 5.41 -7.28
CA ASP A 115 0.35 6.57 -7.11
C ASP A 115 -0.43 6.55 -5.78
N ASN A 116 -0.89 5.37 -5.34
CA ASN A 116 -1.52 5.20 -4.03
C ASN A 116 -0.52 5.46 -2.90
N ALA A 117 0.66 4.84 -2.97
CA ALA A 117 1.70 5.01 -1.97
C ALA A 117 2.17 6.46 -1.88
N ALA A 118 2.53 7.08 -3.01
CA ALA A 118 3.01 8.45 -3.04
C ALA A 118 1.97 9.44 -2.49
N ALA A 119 0.70 9.29 -2.86
CA ALA A 119 -0.37 10.17 -2.37
C ALA A 119 -0.65 9.95 -0.88
N PHE A 120 -0.60 8.70 -0.40
CA PHE A 120 -0.72 8.40 1.03
C PHE A 120 0.45 9.01 1.82
N ILE A 121 1.68 8.82 1.34
CA ILE A 121 2.91 9.32 1.96
C ILE A 121 2.88 10.85 2.02
N LYS A 122 2.59 11.52 0.89
CA LYS A 122 2.52 12.98 0.84
C LYS A 122 1.55 13.58 1.86
N ALA A 123 0.40 12.93 2.04
CA ALA A 123 -0.67 13.45 2.89
C ALA A 123 -0.52 13.06 4.36
N ASN A 124 0.11 11.93 4.68
CA ASN A 124 0.06 11.33 6.01
C ASN A 124 1.42 11.01 6.64
N MET A 125 2.52 11.17 5.89
CA MET A 125 3.87 10.85 6.36
C MET A 125 4.85 12.02 6.14
N PRO A 126 5.81 12.22 7.06
CA PRO A 126 5.97 11.52 8.34
C PRO A 126 4.82 11.82 9.34
N LEU A 127 4.55 10.88 10.25
CA LEU A 127 3.46 11.04 11.24
C LEU A 127 3.64 12.34 12.03
N ASN A 128 2.55 13.12 12.18
CA ASN A 128 2.52 14.43 12.84
C ASN A 128 3.34 15.55 12.16
N LEU A 129 3.91 15.30 10.98
CA LEU A 129 4.67 16.29 10.21
C LEU A 129 4.11 16.37 8.79
N SER A 130 3.00 17.09 8.62
CA SER A 130 2.43 17.32 7.30
C SER A 130 3.34 18.20 6.44
N SER A 131 3.35 17.95 5.13
CA SER A 131 4.02 18.79 4.12
C SER A 131 5.55 18.87 4.20
N VAL A 132 6.22 17.95 4.89
CA VAL A 132 7.71 17.89 4.90
C VAL A 132 8.26 17.48 3.55
N LEU A 133 7.61 16.51 2.90
CA LEU A 133 8.07 15.99 1.61
C LEU A 133 7.49 16.82 0.47
N SER A 134 8.33 17.18 -0.49
CA SER A 134 7.90 17.60 -1.81
C SER A 134 7.16 16.47 -2.54
N ASP A 135 6.47 16.81 -3.62
CA ASP A 135 5.77 15.80 -4.42
C ASP A 135 6.76 14.79 -5.02
N GLN A 136 7.91 15.27 -5.51
CA GLN A 136 8.96 14.42 -6.04
C GLN A 136 9.49 13.44 -4.99
N GLU A 137 9.75 13.91 -3.76
CA GLU A 137 10.24 13.05 -2.69
C GLU A 137 9.22 11.99 -2.29
N ALA A 138 7.93 12.33 -2.24
CA ALA A 138 6.87 11.36 -1.96
C ALA A 138 6.79 10.26 -3.03
N TRP A 139 6.98 10.60 -4.31
CA TRP A 139 7.05 9.63 -5.40
C TRP A 139 8.33 8.79 -5.37
N ASP A 140 9.48 9.41 -5.12
CA ASP A 140 10.77 8.72 -5.03
C ASP A 140 10.76 7.72 -3.86
N VAL A 141 10.29 8.10 -2.67
CA VAL A 141 10.23 7.17 -1.53
C VAL A 141 9.17 6.08 -1.71
N ALA A 142 8.07 6.36 -2.42
CA ALA A 142 7.11 5.33 -2.82
C ALA A 142 7.74 4.30 -3.78
N MET A 143 8.56 4.75 -4.73
CA MET A 143 9.34 3.89 -5.62
C MET A 143 10.31 3.01 -4.82
N TYR A 144 11.06 3.59 -3.88
CA TYR A 144 11.94 2.82 -3.01
C TYR A 144 11.18 1.79 -2.17
N MET A 145 10.13 2.19 -1.46
CA MET A 145 9.30 1.32 -0.61
C MET A 145 8.70 0.14 -1.40
N ASN A 146 8.14 0.41 -2.57
CA ASN A 146 7.47 -0.61 -3.39
C ASN A 146 8.42 -1.42 -4.28
N ALA A 147 9.72 -1.10 -4.31
CA ALA A 147 10.75 -1.86 -4.99
C ALA A 147 11.39 -2.97 -4.13
N HIS A 148 10.75 -3.35 -3.03
CA HIS A 148 11.15 -4.46 -2.16
C HIS A 148 10.15 -5.61 -2.26
N GLU A 149 10.63 -6.84 -2.08
CA GLU A 149 9.77 -8.02 -2.06
C GLU A 149 8.83 -8.00 -0.85
N ARG A 150 7.66 -8.60 -1.07
CA ARG A 150 6.55 -8.70 -0.12
C ARG A 150 5.76 -9.96 -0.46
N PRO A 151 4.80 -10.39 0.38
CA PRO A 151 4.09 -11.63 0.10
C PRO A 151 3.47 -11.63 -1.29
N GLN A 152 3.44 -12.79 -1.93
CA GLN A 152 2.99 -12.96 -3.30
C GLN A 152 1.52 -12.54 -3.46
N ASP A 153 1.13 -12.08 -4.66
CA ASP A 153 -0.26 -11.80 -4.99
C ASP A 153 -1.08 -13.10 -4.84
N PRO A 154 -2.16 -13.12 -4.04
CA PRO A 154 -3.05 -14.28 -3.91
C PRO A 154 -3.75 -14.71 -5.22
N ARG A 155 -3.49 -14.02 -6.33
CA ARG A 155 -3.94 -14.34 -7.69
C ARG A 155 -2.79 -14.81 -8.59
N TYR A 156 -1.61 -15.05 -8.03
CA TYR A 156 -0.43 -15.52 -8.75
C TYR A 156 -0.76 -16.75 -9.59
N THR A 157 -0.37 -16.71 -10.86
CA THR A 157 -0.73 -17.73 -11.84
C THR A 157 0.31 -18.84 -11.96
N GLY A 158 1.30 -18.90 -11.05
CA GLY A 158 2.49 -19.74 -11.22
C GLY A 158 3.59 -19.10 -12.11
N ASN A 159 3.34 -17.91 -12.67
CA ASN A 159 4.29 -17.21 -13.53
C ASN A 159 4.18 -15.69 -13.36
N VAL A 160 5.31 -15.02 -13.16
CA VAL A 160 5.37 -13.56 -12.92
C VAL A 160 4.87 -12.77 -14.14
N THR A 161 5.33 -13.12 -15.34
CA THR A 161 4.93 -12.44 -16.58
C THR A 161 3.43 -12.54 -16.82
N THR A 162 2.85 -13.72 -16.69
CA THR A 162 1.40 -13.94 -16.85
C THR A 162 0.60 -13.21 -15.75
N THR A 163 1.07 -13.25 -14.51
CA THR A 163 0.44 -12.53 -13.39
C THR A 163 0.49 -11.02 -13.63
N ARG A 164 1.61 -10.49 -14.14
CA ARG A 164 1.74 -9.07 -14.48
C ARG A 164 0.78 -8.66 -15.58
N ALA A 165 0.77 -9.40 -16.69
CA ALA A 165 -0.12 -9.13 -17.82
C ALA A 165 -1.59 -9.08 -17.40
N LYS A 166 -2.00 -9.94 -16.45
CA LYS A 166 -3.38 -10.06 -16.01
C LYS A 166 -3.80 -9.06 -14.92
N TYR A 167 -2.92 -8.77 -13.97
CA TYR A 167 -3.31 -8.03 -12.74
C TYR A 167 -2.50 -6.77 -12.48
N HIS A 168 -1.35 -6.58 -13.15
CA HIS A 168 -0.39 -5.51 -12.87
C HIS A 168 0.07 -4.77 -14.11
N ASN A 169 -0.68 -4.83 -15.22
CA ASN A 169 -0.32 -4.18 -16.47
C ASN A 169 -0.62 -2.67 -16.44
N THR A 170 0.08 -1.96 -15.57
CA THR A 170 -0.03 -0.52 -15.35
C THR A 170 1.35 0.05 -15.04
N PRO A 171 1.65 1.30 -15.45
CA PRO A 171 2.90 1.97 -15.07
C PRO A 171 3.02 2.19 -13.56
N MET A 172 1.93 2.10 -12.80
CA MET A 172 1.94 2.30 -11.35
C MET A 172 2.33 1.04 -10.56
N SER A 173 2.46 -0.12 -11.23
CA SER A 173 2.84 -1.37 -10.59
C SER A 173 4.25 -1.79 -11.00
N LEU A 174 5.10 -1.96 -10.00
CA LEU A 174 6.45 -2.51 -10.16
C LEU A 174 6.48 -4.04 -10.24
N TYR A 175 5.36 -4.72 -9.98
CA TYR A 175 5.30 -6.19 -9.99
C TYR A 175 5.71 -6.74 -11.37
N GLY A 176 6.73 -7.59 -11.44
CA GLY A 176 7.24 -8.14 -12.70
C GLY A 176 8.05 -7.16 -13.56
N THR A 177 8.54 -6.05 -12.98
CA THR A 177 9.60 -5.23 -13.58
C THR A 177 10.95 -5.49 -12.89
N ILE A 178 12.03 -5.08 -13.54
CA ILE A 178 13.37 -5.10 -12.94
C ILE A 178 13.63 -3.75 -12.28
N VAL A 179 13.90 -3.76 -10.98
CA VAL A 179 14.34 -2.58 -10.23
C VAL A 179 15.58 -2.94 -9.44
N ASN A 180 16.61 -2.09 -9.52
CA ASN A 180 17.90 -2.31 -8.86
C ASN A 180 18.51 -3.71 -9.13
N GLY A 181 18.37 -4.20 -10.37
CA GLY A 181 18.87 -5.52 -10.80
C GLY A 181 18.00 -6.73 -10.44
N TRP A 182 16.83 -6.52 -9.80
CA TRP A 182 15.96 -7.60 -9.34
C TRP A 182 14.59 -7.58 -10.01
N LEU A 183 14.14 -8.75 -10.48
CA LEU A 183 12.77 -8.95 -10.98
C LEU A 183 11.79 -9.06 -9.79
N LEU A 184 10.89 -8.09 -9.63
CA LEU A 184 9.98 -8.03 -8.48
C LEU A 184 8.80 -9.00 -8.60
N GLY A 185 8.38 -9.57 -7.47
CA GLY A 185 7.33 -10.57 -7.40
C GLY A 185 7.79 -11.98 -7.79
N SER A 186 9.11 -12.18 -7.95
CA SER A 186 9.69 -13.46 -8.37
C SER A 186 10.24 -14.28 -7.20
N ARG A 187 10.46 -13.66 -6.05
CA ARG A 187 11.05 -14.30 -4.87
C ARG A 187 10.08 -14.28 -3.69
N PRO A 188 10.24 -15.20 -2.73
CA PRO A 188 9.59 -15.07 -1.44
C PRO A 188 9.98 -13.75 -0.78
N ALA A 189 9.03 -13.17 -0.05
CA ALA A 189 9.32 -12.07 0.85
C ALA A 189 10.30 -12.55 1.92
N GLN A 190 11.40 -11.82 2.09
CA GLN A 190 12.36 -12.05 3.17
C GLN A 190 11.88 -11.35 4.46
#